data_AF-A0ABC8R5K8-F1
#
_entry.id   AF-A0ABC8R5K8-F1
#
_cell.length_a   1.000
_cell.length_b   1.000
_cell.length_c   1.000
_cell.angle_alpha   90.00
_cell.angle_beta   90.00
_cell.angle_gamma   90.00
#
_symmetry.space_group_name_H-M   'P 1'
#
loop_
_entity.id
_entity.type
_entity.pdbx_description
1 polymer ?
#
loop_
_entity_poly.entity_id
_entity_poly.type
_entity_poly.pdbx_seq_one_letter_code
_entity_poly.pdbx_strand_id
1 'polypeptide(L)'
;MDRGFIYAIAHIRGGGEMGRQWYEDGKLFKKKNTFTDFIACAEYLIEKKYCSKEKLCINGRSAGGLLIGAVLNMRPDLFKAAVAGVPFVDALTTMLDPTIPLTTSEWEVISFTFWKLRLLNLISCQTNRT
;
A
#
# COMPACT_ATOMS: atom_id res chain seq x y z
N MET A 1 -16.28 15.45 2.57
CA MET A 1 -14.97 15.94 2.04
C MET A 1 -14.65 17.29 2.68
N ASP A 2 -15.02 17.47 3.94
CA ASP A 2 -15.48 18.79 4.40
C ASP A 2 -14.38 19.56 5.14
N ARG A 3 -13.15 19.02 5.11
CA ARG A 3 -11.95 19.60 5.73
C ARG A 3 -10.88 19.98 4.71
N GLY A 4 -11.24 20.08 3.43
CA GLY A 4 -10.31 20.45 2.36
C GLY A 4 -9.30 19.36 2.01
N PHE A 5 -9.62 18.09 2.28
CA PHE A 5 -8.78 16.94 1.90
C PHE A 5 -9.19 16.37 0.55
N ILE A 6 -8.22 16.14 -0.32
CA ILE A 6 -8.32 15.23 -1.45
C ILE A 6 -8.09 13.82 -0.94
N TYR A 7 -8.90 12.91 -1.43
CA TYR A 7 -8.80 11.49 -1.11
C TYR A 7 -8.69 10.70 -2.41
N ALA A 8 -7.63 9.91 -2.52
CA ALA A 8 -7.32 9.11 -3.70
C ALA A 8 -7.09 7.65 -3.29
N ILE A 9 -7.52 6.73 -4.16
CA ILE A 9 -7.25 5.30 -4.04
C ILE A 9 -6.23 4.94 -5.11
N ALA A 10 -5.12 4.34 -4.71
CA ALA A 10 -4.10 3.88 -5.65
C ALA A 10 -4.39 2.43 -6.07
N HIS A 11 -4.83 2.24 -7.32
CA HIS A 11 -5.09 0.91 -7.90
C HIS A 11 -3.80 0.26 -8.42
N ILE A 12 -2.95 -0.17 -7.49
CA ILE A 12 -1.60 -0.71 -7.74
C ILE A 12 -1.60 -2.20 -8.09
N ARG A 13 -0.50 -2.70 -8.71
CA ARG A 13 -0.33 -4.13 -8.99
C ARG A 13 -0.42 -4.98 -7.73
N GLY A 14 -0.99 -6.18 -7.88
CA GLY A 14 -1.37 -7.07 -6.77
C GLY A 14 -2.82 -6.89 -6.33
N GLY A 15 -3.51 -5.85 -6.83
CA GLY A 15 -4.96 -5.76 -6.85
C GLY A 15 -5.59 -6.51 -8.04
N GLY A 16 -6.91 -6.40 -8.19
CA GLY A 16 -7.68 -7.09 -9.24
C GLY A 16 -8.27 -6.16 -10.30
N GLU A 17 -7.96 -4.87 -10.25
CA GLU A 17 -8.66 -3.82 -10.98
C GLU A 17 -8.45 -3.88 -12.51
N MET A 18 -7.29 -4.38 -12.96
CA MET A 18 -6.98 -4.58 -14.38
C MET A 18 -6.89 -6.07 -14.76
N GLY A 19 -7.63 -6.92 -14.05
CA GLY A 19 -7.73 -8.35 -14.33
C GLY A 19 -6.63 -9.20 -13.68
N ARG A 20 -6.57 -10.50 -14.06
CA ARG A 20 -5.71 -11.48 -13.39
C ARG A 20 -4.22 -11.17 -13.52
N GLN A 21 -3.79 -10.66 -14.67
CA GLN A 21 -2.38 -10.34 -14.88
C GLN A 21 -1.88 -9.23 -13.93
N TRP A 22 -2.74 -8.25 -13.64
CA TRP A 22 -2.44 -7.17 -12.68
C TRP A 22 -2.17 -7.70 -11.27
N TYR A 23 -2.93 -8.72 -10.90
CA TYR A 23 -2.75 -9.44 -9.65
C TYR A 23 -1.45 -10.26 -9.66
N GLU A 24 -1.22 -11.04 -10.72
CA GLU A 24 -0.01 -11.87 -10.91
C GLU A 24 1.29 -11.05 -10.93
N ASP A 25 1.23 -9.82 -11.44
CA ASP A 25 2.38 -8.93 -11.49
C ASP A 25 2.65 -8.15 -10.19
N GLY A 26 1.87 -8.38 -9.14
CA GLY A 26 2.10 -7.82 -7.79
C GLY A 26 2.19 -8.89 -6.69
N LYS A 27 2.50 -10.13 -7.07
CA LYS A 27 2.75 -11.26 -6.16
C LYS A 27 4.17 -11.78 -6.26
N LEU A 28 4.56 -12.65 -5.32
CA LEU A 28 5.82 -13.42 -5.43
C LEU A 28 7.06 -12.52 -5.56
N PHE A 29 8.01 -12.97 -6.36
CA PHE A 29 9.17 -12.24 -6.85
C PHE A 29 8.83 -10.89 -7.52
N LYS A 30 7.57 -10.67 -7.92
CA LYS A 30 7.08 -9.40 -8.46
C LYS A 30 6.44 -8.49 -7.41
N LYS A 31 6.43 -8.88 -6.12
CA LYS A 31 5.77 -8.11 -5.05
C LYS A 31 6.28 -6.69 -4.90
N LYS A 32 7.55 -6.45 -5.26
CA LYS A 32 8.15 -5.11 -5.27
C LYS A 32 7.37 -4.11 -6.13
N ASN A 33 6.71 -4.58 -7.19
CA ASN A 33 5.89 -3.76 -8.07
C ASN A 33 4.75 -3.05 -7.32
N THR A 34 4.13 -3.71 -6.34
CA THR A 34 3.08 -3.11 -5.51
C THR A 34 3.60 -1.85 -4.79
N PHE A 35 4.80 -1.92 -4.21
CA PHE A 35 5.38 -0.81 -3.47
C PHE A 35 5.81 0.33 -4.39
N THR A 36 6.44 0.00 -5.52
CA THR A 36 6.89 1.01 -6.50
C THR A 36 5.72 1.71 -7.18
N ASP A 37 4.63 0.99 -7.47
CA ASP A 37 3.42 1.59 -8.04
C ASP A 37 2.80 2.60 -7.08
N PHE A 38 2.75 2.28 -5.78
CA PHE A 38 2.19 3.19 -4.79
C PHE A 38 3.03 4.46 -4.63
N ILE A 39 4.36 4.32 -4.67
CA ILE A 39 5.29 5.44 -4.70
C ILE A 39 5.07 6.29 -5.96
N ALA A 40 4.93 5.65 -7.13
CA ALA A 40 4.67 6.36 -8.38
C ALA A 40 3.34 7.13 -8.36
N CYS A 41 2.28 6.57 -7.76
CA CYS A 41 1.02 7.29 -7.55
C CYS A 41 1.19 8.52 -6.65
N ALA A 42 1.96 8.40 -5.56
CA ALA A 42 2.25 9.50 -4.66
C ALA A 42 3.05 10.62 -5.36
N GLU A 43 4.08 10.26 -6.12
CA GLU A 43 4.89 11.20 -6.89
C GLU A 43 4.08 11.90 -7.98
N TYR A 44 3.21 11.16 -8.68
CA TYR A 44 2.31 11.72 -9.68
C TYR A 44 1.38 12.79 -9.08
N LEU A 45 0.81 12.53 -7.90
CA LEU A 45 -0.05 13.50 -7.22
C LEU A 45 0.70 14.78 -6.82
N ILE A 46 1.98 14.64 -6.43
CA ILE A 46 2.85 15.79 -6.13
C ILE A 46 3.19 16.55 -7.41
N GLU A 47 3.61 15.84 -8.47
CA GLU A 47 4.02 16.44 -9.76
C GLU A 47 2.87 17.22 -10.40
N LYS A 48 1.65 16.66 -10.37
CA LYS A 48 0.44 17.33 -10.88
C LYS A 48 -0.12 18.39 -9.93
N LYS A 49 0.58 18.69 -8.83
CA LYS A 49 0.21 19.70 -7.85
C LYS A 49 -1.17 19.47 -7.20
N TYR A 50 -1.62 18.21 -7.17
CA TYR A 50 -2.74 17.82 -6.33
C TYR A 50 -2.33 17.81 -4.85
N CYS A 51 -1.04 17.57 -4.58
CA CYS A 51 -0.48 17.60 -3.23
C CYS A 51 0.96 18.15 -3.17
N SER A 52 1.46 18.37 -1.95
CA SER A 52 2.88 18.55 -1.65
C SER A 52 3.32 17.51 -0.61
N LYS A 53 4.63 17.22 -0.53
CA LYS A 53 5.18 16.22 0.41
C LYS A 53 4.82 16.53 1.86
N GLU A 54 4.73 17.81 2.21
CA GLU A 54 4.41 18.30 3.55
C GLU A 54 2.94 18.06 3.95
N LYS A 55 2.08 17.75 2.98
CA LYS A 55 0.64 17.57 3.16
C LYS A 55 0.14 16.20 2.71
N LEU A 56 1.04 15.31 2.29
CA LEU A 56 0.71 13.98 1.81
C LEU A 56 0.68 12.98 2.97
N CYS A 57 -0.46 12.31 3.13
CA CYS A 57 -0.67 11.31 4.16
C CYS A 57 -1.13 9.99 3.54
N ILE A 58 -0.60 8.87 4.04
CA ILE A 58 -0.90 7.52 3.53
C ILE A 58 -1.58 6.65 4.57
N ASN A 59 -2.47 5.76 4.13
CA ASN A 59 -3.15 4.81 5.00
C ASN A 59 -3.28 3.43 4.33
N GLY A 60 -3.08 2.38 5.14
CA GLY A 60 -3.26 0.99 4.75
C GLY A 60 -3.51 0.10 5.96
N ARG A 61 -4.23 -1.01 5.76
CA ARG A 61 -4.63 -1.95 6.82
C ARG A 61 -4.31 -3.40 6.47
N SER A 62 -3.94 -4.24 7.45
CA SER A 62 -3.61 -5.65 7.25
C SER A 62 -2.45 -5.82 6.25
N ALA A 63 -2.64 -6.47 5.09
CA ALA A 63 -1.65 -6.52 4.01
C ALA A 63 -1.36 -5.13 3.41
N GLY A 64 -2.28 -4.16 3.54
CA GLY A 64 -2.01 -2.76 3.23
C GLY A 64 -1.06 -2.12 4.26
N GLY A 65 -1.01 -2.65 5.49
CA GLY A 65 0.00 -2.25 6.47
C GLY A 65 1.41 -2.68 6.07
N LEU A 66 1.56 -3.85 5.43
CA LEU A 66 2.83 -4.24 4.79
C LEU A 66 3.25 -3.22 3.74
N LEU A 67 2.31 -2.79 2.88
CA LEU A 67 2.55 -1.75 1.88
C LEU A 67 3.06 -0.47 2.54
N ILE A 68 2.36 0.04 3.56
CA ILE A 68 2.75 1.27 4.27
C ILE A 68 4.15 1.11 4.90
N GLY A 69 4.43 -0.01 5.57
CA GLY A 69 5.74 -0.28 6.16
C GLY A 69 6.86 -0.32 5.11
N ALA A 70 6.63 -0.99 3.99
CA ALA A 70 7.61 -1.10 2.90
C ALA A 70 7.90 0.27 2.26
N VAL A 71 6.88 1.06 1.96
CA VAL A 71 7.09 2.38 1.30
C VAL A 71 7.69 3.41 2.24
N LEU A 72 7.41 3.34 3.55
CA LEU A 72 8.10 4.18 4.54
C LEU A 72 9.59 3.86 4.63
N ASN A 73 9.98 2.59 4.48
CA ASN A 73 11.40 2.20 4.42
C ASN A 73 12.06 2.64 3.10
N MET A 74 11.33 2.58 1.97
CA MET A 74 11.88 2.92 0.66
C MET A 74 11.95 4.43 0.39
N ARG A 75 10.91 5.19 0.77
CA ARG A 75 10.73 6.62 0.47
C ARG A 75 10.07 7.36 1.63
N PRO A 76 10.74 7.45 2.81
CA PRO A 76 10.21 8.17 3.96
C PRO A 76 10.05 9.68 3.69
N ASP A 77 10.77 10.23 2.72
CA ASP A 77 10.75 11.65 2.36
C ASP A 77 9.44 12.11 1.71
N LEU A 78 8.61 11.19 1.21
CA LEU A 78 7.41 11.51 0.44
C LEU A 78 6.18 11.82 1.31
N PHE A 79 6.15 11.32 2.55
CA PHE A 79 4.91 11.27 3.34
C PHE A 79 5.07 12.01 4.66
N LYS A 80 4.16 12.94 4.94
CA LYS A 80 4.13 13.68 6.21
C LYS A 80 3.61 12.82 7.36
N ALA A 81 2.62 11.97 7.08
CA ALA A 81 2.05 11.07 8.06
C ALA A 81 1.64 9.75 7.39
N ALA A 82 1.68 8.67 8.18
CA ALA A 82 1.26 7.36 7.76
C ALA A 82 0.41 6.69 8.84
N VAL A 83 -0.64 5.99 8.42
CA VAL A 83 -1.51 5.21 9.30
C VAL A 83 -1.47 3.76 8.86
N ALA A 84 -0.86 2.91 9.66
CA ALA A 84 -0.73 1.48 9.42
C ALA A 84 -1.64 0.72 10.40
N GLY A 85 -2.83 0.31 9.96
CA GLY A 85 -3.80 -0.39 10.81
C GLY A 85 -3.59 -1.91 10.82
N VAL A 86 -3.50 -2.53 12.00
CA VAL A 86 -3.21 -3.97 12.17
C VAL A 86 -2.16 -4.49 11.17
N PRO A 87 -0.96 -3.88 11.12
CA PRO A 87 -0.11 -3.99 9.95
C PRO A 87 0.70 -5.30 9.97
N PHE A 88 0.68 -6.01 8.84
CA PHE A 88 1.53 -7.18 8.64
C PHE A 88 2.96 -6.73 8.31
N VAL A 89 3.81 -6.53 9.32
CA VAL A 89 5.17 -5.97 9.14
C VAL A 89 6.30 -6.94 9.48
N ASP A 90 6.02 -7.96 10.29
CA ASP A 90 6.99 -9.01 10.62
C ASP A 90 6.88 -10.20 9.63
N ALA A 91 7.09 -9.89 8.35
CA ALA A 91 6.82 -10.85 7.28
C ALA A 91 7.78 -12.05 7.31
N LEU A 92 9.07 -11.85 7.63
CA LEU A 92 10.01 -12.96 7.61
C LEU A 92 9.74 -13.94 8.74
N THR A 93 9.64 -13.46 9.98
CA THR A 93 9.45 -14.31 11.16
C THR A 93 8.10 -15.02 11.10
N THR A 94 7.04 -14.30 10.72
CA THR A 94 5.70 -14.90 10.60
C THR A 94 5.67 -15.99 9.53
N MET A 95 6.30 -15.76 8.37
CA MET A 95 6.25 -16.72 7.26
C MET A 95 7.13 -17.95 7.45
N LEU A 96 8.08 -17.90 8.39
CA LEU A 96 8.92 -19.04 8.76
C LEU A 96 8.26 -19.95 9.82
N ASP A 97 7.23 -19.48 10.50
CA ASP A 97 6.54 -20.23 11.56
C ASP A 97 5.18 -20.77 11.08
N PRO A 98 5.06 -22.08 10.77
CA PRO A 98 3.81 -22.67 10.30
C PRO A 98 2.77 -22.84 11.42
N THR A 99 3.12 -22.60 12.68
CA THR A 99 2.18 -22.69 13.81
C THR A 99 1.30 -21.46 13.93
N ILE A 100 1.73 -20.34 13.36
CA ILE A 100 0.94 -19.10 13.32
C ILE A 100 -0.23 -19.29 12.34
N PRO A 101 -1.48 -19.01 12.77
CA PRO A 101 -2.63 -19.10 11.88
C PRO A 101 -2.44 -18.26 10.62
N LEU A 102 -2.89 -18.79 9.48
CA LEU A 102 -2.77 -18.22 8.14
C LEU A 102 -1.40 -18.38 7.47
N THR A 103 -0.29 -18.62 8.18
CA THR A 103 1.05 -18.69 7.56
C THR A 103 1.13 -19.70 6.40
N THR A 104 0.62 -20.92 6.59
CA THR A 104 0.69 -21.98 5.58
C THR A 104 -0.15 -21.66 4.35
N SER A 105 -1.37 -21.17 4.56
CA SER A 105 -2.22 -20.66 3.48
C SER A 105 -1.53 -19.50 2.79
N GLU A 106 -0.85 -18.63 3.55
CA GLU A 106 -0.10 -17.49 3.06
C GLU A 106 1.22 -17.85 2.38
N TRP A 107 1.66 -19.10 2.24
CA TRP A 107 2.83 -19.36 1.38
C TRP A 107 2.51 -19.20 -0.08
N GLU A 108 1.36 -19.66 -0.54
CA GLU A 108 0.85 -19.28 -1.85
C GLU A 108 0.50 -17.79 -1.89
N VAL A 109 0.55 -17.09 -0.72
CA VAL A 109 0.15 -15.69 -0.48
C VAL A 109 1.18 -14.65 -0.14
N ILE A 110 2.36 -15.02 0.24
CA ILE A 110 3.53 -14.18 0.29
C ILE A 110 4.55 -14.76 -0.70
N SER A 111 4.15 -15.90 -1.30
CA SER A 111 4.10 -16.18 -2.73
C SER A 111 2.70 -15.85 -3.43
N PHE A 112 1.87 -14.96 -2.82
CA PHE A 112 0.57 -14.21 -3.15
C PHE A 112 -0.78 -14.90 -3.71
N THR A 113 -1.84 -15.26 -2.89
CA THR A 113 -3.37 -15.34 -3.00
C THR A 113 -4.23 -15.65 -1.72
N PHE A 114 -4.74 -14.66 -0.97
CA PHE A 114 -6.14 -14.55 -0.48
C PHE A 114 -6.38 -13.33 0.42
N TRP A 115 -6.56 -12.14 -0.15
CA TRP A 115 -7.33 -11.08 0.51
C TRP A 115 -8.18 -10.33 -0.52
N LYS A 116 -9.41 -10.83 -0.69
CA LYS A 116 -10.50 -10.17 -1.42
C LYS A 116 -11.29 -9.27 -0.47
N LEU A 117 -10.58 -8.48 0.34
CA LEU A 117 -11.14 -7.37 1.10
C LEU A 117 -10.43 -6.15 0.56
N ARG A 118 -11.18 -5.22 -0.02
CA ARG A 118 -10.71 -3.93 -0.55
C ARG A 118 -9.58 -3.39 0.32
N LEU A 119 -8.35 -3.59 -0.13
CA LEU A 119 -7.18 -2.91 0.40
C LEU A 119 -7.35 -1.47 -0.02
N LEU A 120 -8.06 -0.70 0.80
CA LEU A 120 -8.13 0.74 0.68
C LEU A 120 -6.73 1.25 1.01
N ASN A 121 -5.89 1.32 -0.01
CA ASN A 121 -4.59 1.97 0.02
C ASN A 121 -4.82 3.41 -0.40
N LEU A 122 -4.78 4.28 0.60
CA LEU A 122 -5.32 5.61 0.50
C LEU A 122 -4.20 6.61 0.53
N ILE A 123 -4.30 7.55 -0.38
CA ILE A 123 -3.50 8.75 -0.38
C ILE A 123 -4.45 9.89 -0.08
N SER A 124 -4.18 10.59 1.01
CA SER A 124 -4.92 11.78 1.40
C SER A 124 -4.02 12.99 1.37
N CYS A 125 -4.54 14.11 0.91
CA CYS A 125 -3.81 15.36 0.84
C CYS A 125 -4.64 16.53 1.32
N GLN A 126 -4.11 17.37 2.19
CA GLN A 126 -4.75 18.63 2.53
C GLN A 126 -4.47 19.68 1.46
N THR A 127 -5.51 20.22 0.84
CA THR A 127 -5.38 21.24 -0.21
C THR A 127 -4.93 22.59 0.35
N ASN A 128 -4.27 23.41 -0.47
CA ASN A 128 -3.90 24.81 -0.15
C ASN A 128 -5.06 25.80 -0.35
N ARG A 129 -6.28 25.35 -0.67
CA ARG A 129 -7.44 26.25 -0.83
C ARG A 129 -8.08 26.54 0.53
N THR A 130 -7.43 27.40 1.31
CA THR A 130 -7.99 28.16 2.43
C THR A 130 -7.29 29.49 2.49
#